data_AF-A0A7X8KRS2-F1
#
_entry.id   AF-A0A7X8KRS2-F1
#
_cell.length_a   1.000
_cell.length_b   1.000
_cell.length_c   1.000
_cell.angle_alpha   90.00
_cell.angle_beta   90.00
_cell.angle_gamma   90.00
#
_symmetry.space_group_name_H-M   'P 1'
#
loop_
_entity.id
_entity.type
_entity.pdbx_description
1 polymer ?
#
loop_
_entity_poly.entity_id
_entity_poly.type
_entity_poly.pdbx_seq_one_letter_code
_entity_poly.pdbx_strand_id
1 'polypeptide(L)'
;MTIRNESRNNDTNRNEMDDIICLDVLPKEPDRLIKELAEGKMVIARSKNDFMYVLDFNNEFHMFRHTPGSYEGSQKRFPKDEKHTAIVRNLANLADALFAAEYDKDMNIYGVMSSAEYGILSMFPGHDREADGEIEFYIPQSQEELEEEQEE
;
A
#
# COMPACT_ATOMS: atom_id res chain seq x y z
N MET A 1 -50.23 -39.54 -9.44
CA MET A 1 -50.01 -38.63 -8.30
C MET A 1 -48.72 -37.88 -8.58
N THR A 2 -48.79 -36.56 -8.49
CA THR A 2 -47.80 -35.48 -8.69
C THR A 2 -46.41 -35.82 -8.13
N ILE A 3 -45.27 -35.34 -8.67
CA ILE A 3 -44.68 -34.02 -8.34
C ILE A 3 -43.66 -33.60 -9.42
N ARG A 4 -43.74 -32.32 -9.80
CA ARG A 4 -42.81 -31.56 -10.64
C ARG A 4 -41.48 -31.37 -9.92
N ASN A 5 -40.36 -31.64 -10.58
CA ASN A 5 -39.07 -31.07 -10.17
C ASN A 5 -38.75 -29.88 -11.07
N GLU A 6 -39.23 -28.71 -10.64
CA GLU A 6 -38.67 -27.42 -11.02
C GLU A 6 -37.38 -27.22 -10.22
N SER A 7 -36.24 -27.62 -10.79
CA SER A 7 -34.95 -27.13 -10.28
C SER A 7 -34.79 -25.68 -10.72
N ARG A 8 -34.94 -24.79 -9.75
CA ARG A 8 -34.58 -23.37 -9.83
C ARG A 8 -33.11 -23.25 -10.24
N ASN A 9 -32.85 -22.76 -11.44
CA ASN A 9 -31.56 -22.18 -11.77
C ASN A 9 -31.49 -20.83 -11.05
N ASN A 10 -30.95 -20.85 -9.83
CA ASN A 10 -30.68 -19.63 -9.09
C ASN A 10 -29.55 -18.86 -9.76
N ASP A 11 -29.81 -17.58 -9.96
CA ASP A 11 -28.86 -16.53 -10.31
C ASP A 11 -27.53 -16.70 -9.57
N THR A 12 -26.44 -16.77 -10.33
CA THR A 12 -25.11 -16.42 -9.83
C THR A 12 -24.41 -15.61 -10.91
N ASN A 13 -24.95 -14.41 -11.14
CA ASN A 13 -24.14 -13.30 -11.62
C ASN A 13 -23.51 -12.64 -10.38
N ARG A 14 -22.59 -13.35 -9.72
CA ARG A 14 -21.60 -12.66 -8.91
C ARG A 14 -20.63 -12.08 -9.91
N ASN A 15 -20.52 -10.76 -9.96
CA ASN A 15 -19.36 -10.12 -10.57
C ASN A 15 -18.15 -10.65 -9.80
N GLU A 16 -17.53 -11.69 -10.32
CA GLU A 16 -16.16 -12.09 -9.98
C GLU A 16 -15.27 -10.93 -10.47
N MET A 17 -15.14 -9.87 -9.68
CA MET A 17 -13.83 -9.24 -9.62
C MET A 17 -12.97 -10.30 -8.94
N ASP A 18 -12.30 -11.08 -9.77
CA ASP A 18 -11.28 -12.04 -9.35
C ASP A 18 -10.36 -11.36 -8.32
N ASP A 19 -9.79 -12.11 -7.38
CA ASP A 19 -8.80 -11.68 -6.39
C ASP A 19 -7.49 -11.19 -7.06
N ILE A 20 -7.60 -10.19 -7.93
CA ILE A 20 -6.59 -9.64 -8.83
C ILE A 20 -6.38 -8.20 -8.42
N ILE A 21 -5.11 -7.82 -8.37
CA ILE A 21 -4.69 -6.44 -8.23
C ILE A 21 -4.15 -5.95 -9.57
N CYS A 22 -4.46 -4.70 -9.92
CA CYS A 22 -3.91 -4.03 -11.08
C CYS A 22 -2.76 -3.13 -10.61
N LEU A 23 -1.55 -3.39 -11.10
CA LEU A 23 -0.35 -2.68 -10.68
C LEU A 23 0.17 -1.78 -11.82
N ASP A 24 0.21 -0.48 -11.56
CA ASP A 24 0.70 0.53 -12.49
C ASP A 24 2.00 1.18 -11.98
N VAL A 25 2.93 1.49 -12.89
CA VAL A 25 4.09 2.32 -12.57
C VAL A 25 3.65 3.78 -12.56
N LEU A 26 3.92 4.50 -11.46
CA LEU A 26 3.60 5.91 -11.34
C LEU A 26 4.79 6.79 -11.71
N PRO A 27 4.57 7.92 -12.40
CA PRO A 27 5.58 8.95 -12.50
C PRO A 27 5.91 9.51 -11.10
N LYS A 28 7.15 9.97 -10.92
CA LYS A 28 7.62 10.60 -9.67
C LYS A 28 7.07 12.02 -9.51
N GLU A 29 5.75 12.15 -9.50
CA GLU A 29 5.00 13.40 -9.42
C GLU A 29 4.17 13.42 -8.11
N PRO A 30 4.45 14.36 -7.18
CA PRO A 30 3.77 14.41 -5.89
C PRO A 30 2.24 14.50 -5.97
N ASP A 31 1.72 15.27 -6.92
CA ASP A 31 0.27 15.45 -7.07
C ASP A 31 -0.40 14.21 -7.66
N ARG A 32 0.31 13.46 -8.52
CA ARG A 32 -0.18 12.18 -9.04
C ARG A 32 -0.30 11.16 -7.91
N LEU A 33 0.70 11.09 -7.03
CA LEU A 33 0.67 10.21 -5.85
C LEU A 33 -0.55 10.48 -4.97
N ILE A 34 -0.80 11.74 -4.61
CA ILE A 34 -1.94 12.10 -3.75
C ILE A 34 -3.27 11.81 -4.44
N LYS A 35 -3.35 12.03 -5.76
CA LYS A 35 -4.56 11.72 -6.53
C LYS A 35 -4.90 10.23 -6.48
N GLU A 36 -3.93 9.33 -6.68
CA GLU A 36 -4.19 7.89 -6.64
C GLU A 36 -4.63 7.43 -5.23
N LEU A 37 -4.03 7.98 -4.17
CA LEU A 37 -4.47 7.73 -2.79
C LEU A 37 -5.93 8.18 -2.59
N ALA A 38 -6.29 9.37 -3.06
CA ALA A 38 -7.65 9.88 -2.95
C ALA A 38 -8.68 9.07 -3.75
N GLU A 39 -8.25 8.39 -4.82
CA GLU A 39 -9.05 7.44 -5.60
C GLU A 39 -9.21 6.08 -4.89
N GLY A 40 -8.55 5.88 -3.74
CA GLY A 40 -8.63 4.69 -2.92
C GLY A 40 -7.65 3.59 -3.32
N LYS A 41 -6.64 3.91 -4.14
CA LYS A 41 -5.57 2.98 -4.49
C LYS A 41 -4.50 2.95 -3.41
N MET A 42 -3.72 1.87 -3.39
CA MET A 42 -2.52 1.77 -2.59
C MET A 42 -1.34 2.32 -3.38
N VAL A 43 -0.63 3.30 -2.82
CA VAL A 43 0.65 3.74 -3.40
C VAL A 43 1.78 2.92 -2.78
N ILE A 44 2.71 2.49 -3.61
CA ILE A 44 3.87 1.70 -3.20
C ILE A 44 5.11 2.46 -3.61
N ALA A 45 5.88 2.92 -2.63
CA ALA A 45 7.19 3.50 -2.82
C ALA A 45 8.26 2.44 -2.57
N ARG A 46 9.16 2.27 -3.55
CA ARG A 46 10.31 1.38 -3.42
C ARG A 46 11.59 2.19 -3.38
N SER A 47 12.46 1.86 -2.44
CA SER A 47 13.85 2.35 -2.39
C SER A 47 14.78 1.17 -2.17
N LYS A 48 15.66 0.88 -3.14
CA LYS A 48 16.45 -0.36 -3.21
C LYS A 48 15.55 -1.61 -3.01
N ASN A 49 15.74 -2.33 -1.90
CA ASN A 49 14.93 -3.47 -1.50
C ASN A 49 13.84 -3.15 -0.48
N ASP A 50 13.74 -1.92 0.03
CA ASP A 50 12.70 -1.53 0.97
C ASP A 50 11.43 -1.05 0.25
N PHE A 51 10.29 -1.47 0.80
CA PHE A 51 8.96 -1.10 0.33
C PHE A 51 8.23 -0.31 1.41
N MET A 52 7.60 0.77 0.98
CA MET A 52 6.68 1.58 1.78
C MET A 52 5.32 1.59 1.07
N TYR A 53 4.30 1.06 1.73
CA TYR A 53 2.93 1.02 1.24
C TYR A 53 2.14 2.11 1.94
N VAL A 54 1.41 2.92 1.17
CA VAL A 54 0.61 4.03 1.68
C VAL A 54 -0.83 3.84 1.22
N LEU A 55 -1.74 3.97 2.18
CA LEU A 55 -3.18 3.86 2.01
C LEU A 55 -3.86 5.08 2.61
N ASP A 56 -4.97 5.49 2.01
CA ASP A 56 -5.83 6.57 2.49
C ASP A 56 -7.17 5.98 2.93
N PHE A 57 -7.41 5.95 4.24
CA PHE A 57 -8.63 5.42 4.82
C PHE A 57 -8.96 6.14 6.13
N ASN A 58 -10.25 6.32 6.43
CA ASN A 58 -10.72 6.98 7.66
C ASN A 58 -10.10 8.36 7.93
N ASN A 59 -9.77 9.12 6.88
CA ASN A 59 -9.10 10.42 6.98
C ASN A 59 -7.70 10.35 7.61
N GLU A 60 -7.06 9.19 7.54
CA GLU A 60 -5.68 8.93 7.97
C GLU A 60 -4.87 8.33 6.82
N PHE A 61 -3.57 8.59 6.82
CA PHE A 61 -2.61 7.83 6.03
C PHE A 61 -2.16 6.62 6.83
N HIS A 62 -2.37 5.42 6.28
CA HIS A 62 -1.84 4.19 6.83
C HIS A 62 -0.58 3.82 6.05
N MET A 63 0.55 3.78 6.74
CA MET A 63 1.86 3.49 6.16
C MET A 63 2.39 2.17 6.69
N PHE A 64 2.83 1.30 5.78
CA PHE A 64 3.47 0.03 6.12
C PHE A 64 4.85 0.00 5.50
N ARG A 65 5.87 -0.35 6.28
CA ARG A 65 7.22 -0.60 5.79
C ARG A 65 7.53 -2.09 5.85
N HIS A 66 8.12 -2.61 4.79
CA HIS A 66 8.57 -3.99 4.74
C HIS A 66 9.81 -4.13 3.86
N THR A 67 10.68 -5.06 4.24
CA THR A 67 11.84 -5.49 3.45
C THR A 67 11.62 -6.96 3.06
N PRO A 68 11.60 -7.32 1.77
CA PRO A 68 11.30 -8.67 1.33
C PRO A 68 12.24 -9.72 1.95
N GLY A 69 11.64 -10.74 2.58
CA GLY A 69 12.35 -11.80 3.29
C GLY A 69 12.65 -11.50 4.76
N SER A 70 12.30 -10.30 5.24
CA SER A 70 12.22 -10.01 6.67
C SER A 70 10.94 -10.58 7.26
N TYR A 71 10.99 -11.01 8.52
CA TYR A 71 9.78 -11.29 9.32
C TYR A 71 9.27 -10.03 10.03
N GLU A 72 10.05 -8.96 9.98
CA GLU A 72 9.75 -7.69 10.62
C GLU A 72 9.21 -6.69 9.58
N GLY A 73 8.13 -6.02 9.97
CA GLY A 73 7.57 -4.88 9.27
C GLY A 73 7.04 -3.90 10.30
N SER A 74 6.87 -2.64 9.89
CA SER A 74 6.29 -1.62 10.77
C SER A 74 5.06 -1.00 10.13
N GLN A 75 4.14 -0.58 10.99
CA GLN A 75 2.96 0.17 10.60
C GLN A 75 2.93 1.48 11.38
N LYS A 76 2.65 2.58 10.69
CA LYS A 76 2.34 3.87 11.30
C LYS A 76 1.06 4.44 10.69
N ARG A 77 0.35 5.26 11.46
CA ARG A 77 -0.85 5.97 11.02
C ARG A 77 -0.67 7.44 11.32
N PHE A 78 -1.12 8.28 10.41
CA PHE A 78 -0.99 9.72 10.54
C PHE A 78 -2.28 10.41 10.13
N PRO A 79 -2.68 11.49 10.81
CA PRO A 79 -3.82 12.29 10.39
C PRO A 79 -3.53 12.96 9.03
N LYS A 80 -4.55 13.15 8.20
CA LYS A 80 -4.44 13.87 6.92
C LYS A 80 -4.46 15.39 7.08
N ASP A 81 -3.50 15.92 7.83
CA ASP A 81 -3.24 17.35 7.90
C ASP A 81 -2.25 17.80 6.81
N GLU A 82 -2.00 19.11 6.71
CA GLU A 82 -1.07 19.67 5.72
C GLU A 82 0.37 19.15 5.89
N LYS A 83 0.82 18.93 7.14
CA LYS A 83 2.18 18.46 7.46
C LYS A 83 2.39 17.04 6.94
N HIS A 84 1.51 16.11 7.31
CA HIS A 84 1.63 14.71 6.92
C HIS A 84 1.34 14.52 5.43
N THR A 85 0.43 15.30 4.85
CA THR A 85 0.21 15.29 3.40
C THR A 85 1.47 15.75 2.65
N ALA A 86 2.21 16.74 3.15
CA ALA A 86 3.49 17.15 2.57
C ALA A 86 4.56 16.05 2.65
N ILE A 87 4.59 15.29 3.76
CA ILE A 87 5.50 14.15 3.92
C ILE A 87 5.18 13.06 2.89
N VAL A 88 3.91 12.68 2.75
CA VAL A 88 3.46 11.68 1.78
C VAL A 88 3.75 12.13 0.34
N ARG A 89 3.54 13.42 0.03
CA ARG A 89 3.94 14.02 -1.25
C ARG A 89 5.44 13.88 -1.52
N ASN A 90 6.28 14.06 -0.50
CA ASN A 90 7.73 14.02 -0.65
C ASN A 90 8.27 12.61 -0.94
N LEU A 91 7.48 11.55 -0.71
CA LEU A 91 7.84 10.19 -1.15
C LEU A 91 8.13 10.12 -2.64
N ALA A 92 7.45 10.94 -3.45
CA ALA A 92 7.71 11.00 -4.88
C ALA A 92 9.13 11.46 -5.22
N ASN A 93 9.80 12.22 -4.34
CA ASN A 93 11.20 12.61 -4.53
C ASN A 93 12.16 11.53 -4.01
N LEU A 94 11.85 10.97 -2.84
CA LEU A 94 12.72 10.05 -2.08
C LEU A 94 12.77 8.63 -2.65
N ALA A 95 11.65 8.12 -3.18
CA ALA A 95 11.58 6.75 -3.68
C ALA A 95 12.37 6.58 -4.98
N ASP A 96 12.98 5.42 -5.21
CA ASP A 96 13.58 5.10 -6.50
C ASP A 96 12.50 4.87 -7.57
N ALA A 97 11.40 4.23 -7.17
CA ALA A 97 10.23 4.00 -8.01
C ALA A 97 8.93 4.11 -7.21
N LEU A 98 7.86 4.51 -7.90
CA LEU A 98 6.51 4.57 -7.36
C LEU A 98 5.59 3.67 -8.19
N PHE A 99 4.64 3.04 -7.51
CA PHE A 99 3.60 2.22 -8.12
C PHE A 99 2.24 2.53 -7.48
N ALA A 100 1.17 2.24 -8.21
CA ALA A 100 -0.19 2.22 -7.70
C ALA A 100 -0.76 0.81 -7.85
N ALA A 101 -1.31 0.27 -6.78
CA ALA A 101 -2.13 -0.94 -6.83
C ALA A 101 -3.60 -0.55 -6.69
N GLU A 102 -4.39 -0.87 -7.71
CA GLU A 102 -5.84 -0.86 -7.69
C GLU A 102 -6.33 -2.26 -7.34
N TYR A 103 -7.30 -2.34 -6.43
CA TYR A 103 -7.79 -3.58 -5.85
C TYR A 103 -9.21 -3.39 -5.33
N ASP A 104 -9.95 -4.49 -5.14
CA ASP A 104 -11.27 -4.44 -4.53
C ASP A 104 -11.15 -4.16 -3.02
N LYS A 105 -11.96 -3.24 -2.49
CA LYS A 105 -11.91 -2.79 -1.09
C LYS A 105 -12.21 -3.88 -0.08
N ASP A 106 -12.88 -4.95 -0.48
CA ASP A 106 -13.17 -6.10 0.36
C ASP A 106 -11.98 -7.09 0.45
N MET A 107 -10.92 -6.90 -0.36
CA MET A 107 -9.73 -7.75 -0.31
C MET A 107 -8.92 -7.55 0.98
N ASN A 108 -8.28 -8.64 1.42
CA ASN A 108 -7.35 -8.58 2.54
C ASN A 108 -6.12 -7.73 2.19
N ILE A 109 -5.88 -6.66 2.94
CA ILE A 109 -4.84 -5.68 2.62
C ILE A 109 -3.42 -6.26 2.60
N TYR A 110 -3.13 -7.20 3.50
CA TYR A 110 -1.82 -7.87 3.52
C TYR A 110 -1.64 -8.78 2.30
N GLY A 111 -2.73 -9.41 1.84
CA GLY A 111 -2.75 -10.16 0.57
C GLY A 111 -2.49 -9.25 -0.63
N VAL A 112 -3.08 -8.06 -0.66
CA VAL A 112 -2.83 -7.04 -1.70
C VAL A 112 -1.37 -6.60 -1.68
N MET A 113 -0.82 -6.25 -0.50
CA MET A 113 0.59 -5.86 -0.34
C MET A 113 1.54 -6.96 -0.82
N SER A 114 1.32 -8.21 -0.38
CA SER A 114 2.16 -9.35 -0.76
C SER A 114 2.11 -9.62 -2.26
N SER A 115 0.93 -9.53 -2.87
CA SER A 115 0.75 -9.71 -4.31
C SER A 115 1.45 -8.59 -5.10
N ALA A 116 1.36 -7.35 -4.63
CA ALA A 116 2.01 -6.22 -5.26
C ALA A 116 3.53 -6.30 -5.15
N GLU A 117 4.05 -6.66 -3.97
CA GLU A 117 5.48 -6.89 -3.74
C GLU A 117 6.02 -7.96 -4.69
N TYR A 118 5.33 -9.10 -4.77
CA TYR A 118 5.69 -10.18 -5.69
C TYR A 118 5.69 -9.73 -7.15
N GLY A 119 4.66 -8.99 -7.58
CA GLY A 119 4.56 -8.44 -8.93
C GLY A 119 5.71 -7.47 -9.24
N ILE A 120 6.01 -6.54 -8.33
CA ILE A 120 7.11 -5.57 -8.49
C ILE A 120 8.45 -6.29 -8.57
N LEU A 121 8.73 -7.23 -7.66
CA LEU A 121 9.99 -7.98 -7.65
C LEU A 121 10.14 -8.88 -8.89
N SER A 122 9.05 -9.38 -9.45
CA SER A 122 9.07 -10.16 -10.68
C SER A 122 9.40 -9.31 -11.91
N MET A 123 8.92 -8.07 -11.96
CA MET A 123 9.22 -7.12 -13.05
C MET A 123 10.59 -6.44 -12.88
N PHE A 124 10.99 -6.18 -11.64
CA PHE A 124 12.20 -5.43 -11.27
C PHE A 124 12.94 -6.18 -10.15
N PRO A 125 13.61 -7.31 -10.46
CA PRO A 125 14.29 -8.10 -9.44
C PRO A 125 15.45 -7.30 -8.85
N GLY A 126 15.33 -6.93 -7.57
CA GLY A 126 16.37 -6.18 -6.86
C GLY A 126 17.66 -7.00 -6.74
N HIS A 127 18.69 -6.64 -7.51
CA HIS A 127 19.89 -7.46 -7.67
C HIS A 127 21.10 -6.98 -6.84
N ASP A 128 20.94 -6.12 -5.84
CA ASP A 128 22.04 -5.69 -4.98
C ASP A 128 21.69 -5.82 -3.50
N ARG A 129 21.46 -7.07 -3.04
CA ARG A 129 21.36 -7.40 -1.60
C ARG A 129 22.61 -7.04 -0.80
N GLU A 130 23.75 -6.83 -1.48
CA GLU A 130 25.03 -6.49 -0.84
C GLU A 130 25.18 -4.98 -0.55
N ALA A 131 24.23 -4.14 -0.99
CA ALA A 131 24.21 -2.68 -0.74
C ALA A 131 22.99 -2.20 0.08
N ASP A 132 22.31 -3.14 0.75
CA ASP A 132 21.15 -2.92 1.62
C ASP A 132 21.61 -2.37 2.98
N GLY A 133 22.04 -1.11 3.00
CA GLY A 133 21.97 -0.32 4.24
C GLY A 133 20.51 -0.09 4.60
N GLU A 134 20.16 -0.17 5.89
CA GLU A 134 18.82 0.15 6.39
C GLU A 134 18.43 1.58 5.92
N ILE A 135 17.47 1.68 5.00
CA ILE A 135 16.93 2.99 4.60
C ILE A 135 15.78 3.31 5.54
N GLU A 136 16.09 4.04 6.61
CA GLU A 136 15.05 4.62 7.45
C GLU A 136 14.35 5.76 6.71
N PHE A 137 13.08 5.53 6.36
CA PHE A 137 12.19 6.61 5.98
C PHE A 137 11.87 7.44 7.23
N TYR A 138 12.62 8.52 7.43
CA TYR A 138 12.40 9.43 8.56
C TYR A 138 11.11 10.21 8.33
N ILE A 139 10.03 9.76 8.99
CA ILE A 139 8.79 10.52 9.11
C ILE A 139 8.92 11.34 10.39
N PRO A 140 8.97 12.69 10.32
CA PRO A 140 9.04 13.51 11.51
C PRO A 140 7.85 13.19 12.43
N GLN A 141 8.12 12.74 13.65
CA GLN A 141 7.10 12.54 14.67
C GLN A 141 6.26 13.82 14.83
N SER A 142 4.97 13.66 15.16
CA SER A 142 4.18 14.80 15.64
C SER A 142 4.77 15.28 16.96
N GLN A 143 4.62 16.58 17.29
CA GLN A 143 5.09 17.08 18.58
C GLN A 143 4.38 16.39 19.76
N GLU A 144 3.16 15.87 19.55
CA GLU A 144 2.41 15.12 20.56
C GLU A 144 3.06 13.75 20.87
N GLU A 145 3.58 13.01 19.88
CA GLU A 145 4.27 11.73 20.12
C GLU A 145 5.62 11.89 20.86
N LEU A 146 6.28 13.04 20.69
CA LEU A 146 7.55 13.37 21.38
C LEU A 146 7.36 13.77 22.85
N GLU A 147 6.15 14.20 23.22
CA GLU A 147 5.80 14.57 24.59
C GLU A 147 5.35 13.34 25.40
N GLU A 148 4.73 12.34 24.76
CA GLU A 148 4.35 11.07 25.43
C GLU A 148 5.56 10.18 25.77
N GLU A 149 6.63 10.18 24.97
CA GLU A 149 7.86 9.41 25.28
C GLU A 149 8.74 10.04 26.38
N GLN A 150 8.45 11.27 26.83
CA GLN A 150 9.20 11.95 27.90
C GLN A 150 8.56 11.82 29.29
N GLU A 151 7.42 11.12 29.41
CA GLU A 151 6.72 10.88 30.69
C GLU A 151 6.82 9.41 31.21
N GLU A 152 7.58 8.50 30.57
CA GLU A 152 7.92 7.17 31.13
C GLU A 152 9.27 7.10 31.86
#